data_AF-A0A174NVF5-F1
#
_entry.id   AF-A0A174NVF5-F1
#
_cell.length_a   1.000
_cell.length_b   1.000
_cell.length_c   1.000
_cell.angle_alpha   90.00
_cell.angle_beta   90.00
_cell.angle_gamma   90.00
#
_symmetry.space_group_name_H-M   'P 1'
#
loop_
_entity.id
_entity.type
_entity.pdbx_description
1 polymer ?
#
loop_
_entity_poly.entity_id
_entity_poly.type
_entity_poly.pdbx_seq_one_letter_code
_entity_poly.pdbx_strand_id
1 'polypeptide(L)'
;MAGEASRNKVNIGASSLILIFIVLCMATFGLLSLSSAQGDLKLAGRNGEAVRAYYEADSRGQQWLKEVDQVLTEEMGEEKDSTQCSLDIKDRLGELYDRESGLISTDIPMDRGQSLRIELVLMCGEKHYDIKSWYVYASDEYEIDNSMPVWGGAAPFQE
;
A
#
# COMPACT_ATOMS: atom_id res chain seq x y z
N MET A 1 -18.27 -86.89 0.64
CA MET A 1 -18.72 -86.35 1.94
C MET A 1 -18.33 -84.90 2.00
N ALA A 2 -19.30 -84.06 2.37
CA ALA A 2 -19.21 -82.61 2.44
C ALA A 2 -18.46 -82.12 3.70
N GLY A 3 -18.04 -80.86 3.69
CA GLY A 3 -17.40 -80.19 4.82
C GLY A 3 -16.41 -79.12 4.35
N GLU A 4 -16.84 -78.19 3.50
CA GLU A 4 -17.16 -76.82 3.93
C GLU A 4 -15.87 -75.97 4.11
N ALA A 5 -15.46 -75.34 3.00
CA ALA A 5 -14.44 -74.29 3.03
C ALA A 5 -15.04 -73.05 3.72
N SER A 6 -14.55 -72.71 4.91
CA SER A 6 -14.98 -71.51 5.62
C SER A 6 -14.56 -70.27 4.82
N ARG A 7 -15.49 -69.72 4.04
CA ARG A 7 -15.37 -68.36 3.51
C ARG A 7 -15.58 -67.42 4.70
N ASN A 8 -14.47 -66.94 5.27
CA ASN A 8 -14.49 -65.77 6.16
C ASN A 8 -15.05 -64.57 5.38
N LYS A 9 -16.38 -64.40 5.38
CA LYS A 9 -17.02 -63.13 5.05
C LYS A 9 -16.70 -62.19 6.20
N VAL A 10 -15.65 -61.39 6.03
CA VAL A 10 -15.37 -60.29 6.95
C VAL A 10 -16.58 -59.34 6.87
N ASN A 11 -17.42 -59.35 7.89
CA ASN A 11 -18.48 -58.36 8.07
C ASN A 11 -17.81 -57.04 8.46
N ILE A 12 -17.20 -56.36 7.49
CA ILE A 12 -16.87 -54.93 7.59
C ILE A 12 -18.22 -54.22 7.71
N GLY A 13 -18.64 -54.04 8.96
CA GLY A 13 -19.88 -53.37 9.31
C GLY A 13 -19.77 -51.87 9.03
N ALA A 14 -20.89 -51.24 8.69
CA ALA A 14 -21.00 -49.83 8.35
C ALA A 14 -20.19 -48.87 9.26
N SER A 15 -19.97 -49.22 10.54
CA SER A 15 -19.12 -48.49 11.48
C SER A 15 -17.67 -48.29 11.01
N SER A 16 -17.06 -49.27 10.34
CA SER A 16 -15.69 -49.14 9.81
C SER A 16 -15.65 -48.19 8.60
N LEU A 17 -16.70 -48.18 7.78
CA LEU A 17 -16.82 -47.25 6.65
C LEU A 17 -17.03 -45.82 7.12
N ILE A 18 -17.86 -45.62 8.17
CA ILE A 18 -18.05 -44.31 8.80
C ILE A 18 -16.73 -43.80 9.38
N LEU A 19 -15.94 -44.66 10.04
CA LEU A 19 -14.64 -44.28 10.59
C LEU A 19 -13.68 -43.80 9.47
N ILE A 20 -13.57 -44.55 8.37
CA ILE A 20 -12.72 -44.17 7.23
C ILE A 20 -13.16 -42.82 6.67
N PHE A 21 -14.47 -42.63 6.48
CA PHE A 21 -15.01 -41.37 5.97
C PHE A 21 -14.67 -40.19 6.89
N ILE A 22 -14.84 -40.35 8.20
CA ILE A 22 -14.49 -39.32 9.19
C ILE A 22 -12.98 -38.98 9.12
N VAL A 23 -12.12 -39.99 9.01
CA VAL A 23 -10.67 -39.77 8.90
C VAL A 23 -10.31 -39.02 7.61
N LEU A 24 -10.92 -39.38 6.48
CA LEU A 24 -10.73 -38.67 5.21
C LEU A 24 -11.21 -37.22 5.32
N CYS A 25 -12.38 -36.99 5.90
CA CYS A 25 -12.89 -35.63 6.15
C CYS A 25 -11.94 -34.82 7.04
N MET A 26 -11.47 -35.39 8.15
CA MET A 26 -10.50 -34.71 9.02
C MET A 26 -9.18 -34.39 8.29
N ALA A 27 -8.68 -35.29 7.45
CA ALA A 27 -7.49 -35.04 6.65
C ALA A 27 -7.72 -33.88 5.66
N THR A 28 -8.86 -33.85 4.96
CA THR A 28 -9.19 -32.75 4.05
C THR A 28 -9.36 -31.42 4.77
N PHE A 29 -10.06 -31.40 5.91
CA PHE A 29 -10.19 -30.18 6.71
C PHE A 29 -8.86 -29.70 7.27
N GLY A 30 -7.98 -30.62 7.70
CA GLY A 30 -6.62 -30.29 8.13
C GLY A 30 -5.80 -29.64 7.01
N LEU A 31 -5.86 -30.18 5.79
CA LEU A 31 -5.17 -29.61 4.63
C LEU A 31 -5.72 -28.23 4.26
N LEU A 32 -7.04 -28.04 4.25
CA LEU A 32 -7.66 -26.74 3.99
C LEU A 32 -7.30 -25.72 5.08
N SER A 33 -7.29 -26.12 6.35
CA SER A 33 -6.88 -25.28 7.48
C SER A 33 -5.43 -24.83 7.35
N LEU A 34 -4.51 -25.73 6.98
CA LEU A 34 -3.11 -25.39 6.75
C LEU A 34 -2.94 -24.45 5.55
N SER A 35 -3.63 -24.71 4.45
CA SER A 35 -3.58 -23.84 3.26
C SER A 35 -4.08 -22.43 3.57
N SER A 36 -5.14 -22.30 4.37
CA SER A 36 -5.65 -21.00 4.82
C SER A 36 -4.61 -20.29 5.69
N ALA A 37 -4.05 -20.97 6.69
CA ALA A 37 -3.07 -20.38 7.60
C ALA A 37 -1.79 -19.89 6.89
N GLN A 38 -1.35 -20.60 5.84
CA GLN A 38 -0.24 -20.17 4.99
C GLN A 38 -0.59 -18.90 4.20
N GLY A 39 -1.82 -18.82 3.67
CA GLY A 39 -2.33 -17.61 3.02
C GLY A 39 -2.33 -16.42 3.96
N ASP A 40 -2.86 -16.61 5.17
CA ASP A 40 -2.93 -15.58 6.21
C ASP A 40 -1.53 -15.09 6.61
N LEU A 41 -0.57 -16.02 6.80
CA LEU A 41 0.81 -15.66 7.10
C LEU A 41 1.44 -14.82 5.99
N LYS A 42 1.24 -15.18 4.73
CA LYS A 42 1.76 -14.43 3.58
C LYS A 42 1.15 -13.02 3.52
N LEU A 43 -0.15 -12.90 3.75
CA LEU A 43 -0.83 -11.60 3.77
C LEU A 43 -0.36 -10.74 4.95
N ALA A 44 -0.23 -11.32 6.14
CA ALA A 44 0.28 -10.64 7.32
C ALA A 44 1.72 -10.13 7.10
N GLY A 45 2.59 -10.94 6.49
CA GLY A 45 3.95 -10.54 6.12
C GLY A 45 3.95 -9.34 5.17
N ARG A 46 3.18 -9.40 4.08
CA ARG A 46 3.07 -8.29 3.11
C ARG A 46 2.52 -7.01 3.72
N ASN A 47 1.56 -7.12 4.65
CA ASN A 47 1.02 -5.98 5.38
C ASN A 47 2.07 -5.39 6.32
N GLY A 48 2.81 -6.24 7.05
CA GLY A 48 3.89 -5.79 7.92
C GLY A 48 4.99 -5.04 7.17
N GLU A 49 5.39 -5.54 6.00
CA GLU A 49 6.32 -4.86 5.09
C GLU A 49 5.78 -3.50 4.63
N ALA A 50 4.51 -3.44 4.20
CA ALA A 50 3.90 -2.20 3.73
C ALA A 50 3.83 -1.12 4.83
N VAL A 51 3.44 -1.51 6.05
CA VAL A 51 3.40 -0.60 7.21
C VAL A 51 4.81 -0.13 7.57
N ARG A 52 5.80 -1.02 7.56
CA ARG A 52 7.20 -0.65 7.81
C ARG A 52 7.70 0.36 6.76
N ALA A 53 7.47 0.10 5.48
CA ALA A 53 7.88 0.99 4.40
C ALA A 53 7.21 2.38 4.54
N TYR A 54 5.93 2.42 4.94
CA TYR A 54 5.23 3.67 5.22
C TYR A 54 5.91 4.47 6.33
N TYR A 55 6.19 3.86 7.48
CA TYR A 55 6.83 4.58 8.59
C TYR A 55 8.28 4.98 8.30
N GLU A 56 9.00 4.22 7.49
CA GLU A 56 10.32 4.60 7.01
C GLU A 56 10.26 5.85 6.12
N ALA A 57 9.29 5.91 5.20
CA ALA A 57 9.05 7.09 4.37
C ALA A 57 8.57 8.28 5.21
N ASP A 58 7.69 8.05 6.18
CA ASP A 58 7.20 9.07 7.11
C ASP A 58 8.34 9.68 7.94
N SER A 59 9.24 8.84 8.47
CA SER A 59 10.43 9.29 9.19
C SER A 59 11.34 10.16 8.32
N ARG A 60 11.52 9.81 7.05
CA ARG A 60 12.26 10.64 6.09
C ARG A 60 11.52 11.95 5.81
N GLY A 61 10.19 11.90 5.75
CA GLY A 61 9.32 13.08 5.61
C GLY A 61 9.46 14.05 6.77
N GLN A 62 9.50 13.53 8.00
CA GLN A 62 9.70 14.35 9.20
C GLN A 62 11.11 14.97 9.23
N GLN A 63 12.13 14.24 8.77
CA GLN A 63 13.48 14.79 8.66
C GLN A 63 13.52 15.93 7.63
N TRP A 64 12.92 15.72 6.45
CA TRP A 64 12.78 16.77 5.45
C TRP A 64 12.01 17.99 5.99
N LEU A 65 10.91 17.77 6.71
CA LEU A 65 10.12 18.84 7.30
C LEU A 65 10.96 19.68 8.28
N LYS A 66 11.81 19.02 9.07
CA LYS A 66 12.74 19.70 9.98
C LYS A 66 13.79 20.54 9.22
N GLU A 67 14.31 20.03 8.11
CA GLU A 67 15.25 20.77 7.27
C GLU A 67 14.59 22.02 6.66
N VAL A 68 13.35 21.88 6.17
CA VAL A 68 12.56 23.01 5.66
C VAL A 68 12.25 24.01 6.77
N ASP A 69 11.82 23.56 7.96
CA ASP A 69 11.55 24.41 9.11
C ASP A 69 12.79 25.22 9.55
N GLN A 70 13.96 24.59 9.55
CA GLN A 70 15.22 25.26 9.84
C GLN A 70 15.52 26.37 8.82
N VAL A 71 15.41 26.07 7.52
CA VAL A 71 15.62 27.05 6.45
C VAL A 71 14.65 28.22 6.58
N LEU A 72 13.36 27.94 6.83
CA LEU A 72 12.35 28.99 6.99
C LEU A 72 12.59 29.85 8.22
N THR A 73 13.04 29.26 9.33
CA THR A 73 13.35 29.99 10.57
C THR A 73 14.59 30.87 10.43
N GLU A 74 15.61 30.40 9.72
CA GLU A 74 16.83 31.20 9.44
C GLU A 74 16.51 32.43 8.57
N GLU A 75 15.61 32.30 7.60
CA GLU A 75 15.27 33.37 6.66
C GLU A 75 14.18 34.32 7.18
N MET A 76 13.21 33.83 7.96
CA MET A 76 12.11 34.62 8.53
C MET A 76 12.42 35.27 9.89
N GLY A 77 13.70 35.35 10.27
CA GLY A 77 14.14 35.85 11.58
C GLY A 77 13.38 37.09 12.10
N GLU A 78 13.30 37.21 13.43
CA GLU A 78 12.45 38.19 14.13
C GLU A 78 12.45 39.57 13.44
N GLU A 79 11.31 39.94 12.87
CA GLU A 79 10.99 41.28 12.38
C GLU A 79 11.70 41.72 11.07
N LYS A 80 11.26 41.21 9.91
CA LYS A 80 11.40 41.93 8.62
C LYS A 80 10.15 41.88 7.76
N ASP A 81 9.90 43.04 7.16
CA ASP A 81 8.77 43.44 6.31
C ASP A 81 8.23 42.29 5.42
N SER A 82 6.95 41.98 5.61
CA SER A 82 6.26 40.74 5.21
C SER A 82 6.19 40.48 3.70
N THR A 83 6.67 41.40 2.87
CA THR A 83 6.61 41.32 1.41
C THR A 83 7.95 40.93 0.77
N GLN A 84 9.09 41.31 1.36
CA GLN A 84 10.43 40.97 0.84
C GLN A 84 10.92 39.60 1.31
N CYS A 85 10.51 39.20 2.52
CA CYS A 85 10.70 37.85 3.07
C CYS A 85 10.18 36.75 2.12
N SER A 86 9.09 37.03 1.38
CA SER A 86 8.47 36.06 0.46
C SER A 86 9.30 35.76 -0.79
N LEU A 87 10.15 36.67 -1.28
CA LEU A 87 10.85 36.51 -2.55
C LEU A 87 12.19 35.80 -2.40
N ASP A 88 12.98 36.16 -1.39
CA ASP A 88 14.29 35.55 -1.13
C ASP A 88 14.17 34.08 -0.70
N ILE A 89 13.13 33.75 0.08
CA ILE A 89 12.82 32.38 0.50
C ILE A 89 12.44 31.51 -0.70
N LYS A 90 11.66 32.05 -1.65
CA LYS A 90 11.25 31.32 -2.86
C LYS A 90 12.43 31.01 -3.78
N ASP A 91 13.42 31.90 -3.85
CA ASP A 91 14.64 31.66 -4.64
C ASP A 91 15.59 30.68 -3.95
N ARG A 92 15.69 30.67 -2.60
CA ARG A 92 16.48 29.64 -1.87
C ARG A 92 15.86 28.25 -1.91
N LEU A 93 14.53 28.14 -1.86
CA LEU A 93 13.86 26.83 -1.95
C LEU A 93 13.99 26.22 -3.35
N GLY A 94 14.27 27.01 -4.38
CA GLY A 94 14.56 26.52 -5.72
C GLY A 94 13.48 25.57 -6.24
N GLU A 95 13.87 24.34 -6.54
CA GLU A 95 12.98 23.29 -7.08
C GLU A 95 11.96 22.74 -6.06
N LEU A 96 12.15 22.98 -4.76
CA LEU A 96 11.20 22.54 -3.74
C LEU A 96 9.92 23.39 -3.73
N TYR A 97 10.01 24.63 -4.21
CA TYR A 97 8.88 25.55 -4.27
C TYR A 97 8.33 25.65 -5.69
N ASP A 98 7.12 25.16 -5.88
CA ASP A 98 6.42 25.33 -7.15
C ASP A 98 5.78 26.73 -7.20
N ARG A 99 6.26 27.56 -8.12
CA ARG A 99 5.76 28.93 -8.34
C ARG A 99 4.36 28.97 -8.93
N GLU A 100 3.91 27.92 -9.62
CA GLU A 100 2.57 27.85 -10.20
C GLU A 100 1.53 27.47 -9.15
N SER A 101 1.78 26.43 -8.35
CA SER A 101 0.85 26.01 -7.29
C SER A 101 1.01 26.79 -5.98
N GLY A 102 2.15 27.45 -5.77
CA GLY A 102 2.48 28.17 -4.54
C GLY A 102 2.78 27.26 -3.35
N LEU A 103 3.13 26.00 -3.59
CA LEU A 103 3.34 24.96 -2.59
C LEU A 103 4.81 24.54 -2.52
N ILE A 104 5.23 24.12 -1.33
CA ILE A 104 6.47 23.38 -1.15
C ILE A 104 6.10 21.90 -1.18
N SER A 105 6.69 21.12 -2.07
CA SER A 105 6.38 19.70 -2.15
C SER A 105 7.63 18.83 -2.20
N THR A 106 7.48 17.60 -1.74
CA THR A 106 8.49 16.55 -1.91
C THR A 106 7.81 15.20 -2.12
N ASP A 107 8.51 14.34 -2.86
CA ASP A 107 8.15 12.94 -3.04
C ASP A 107 9.23 12.05 -2.44
N ILE A 108 8.82 11.19 -1.51
CA ILE A 108 9.71 10.23 -0.88
C ILE A 108 9.36 8.86 -1.46
N PRO A 109 10.26 8.25 -2.26
CA PRO A 109 9.97 6.97 -2.89
C PRO A 109 9.84 5.88 -1.83
N MET A 110 8.85 5.02 -2.04
CA MET A 110 8.53 3.84 -1.25
C MET A 110 8.70 2.58 -2.10
N ASP A 111 8.58 1.40 -1.48
CA ASP A 111 8.54 0.14 -2.20
C ASP A 111 7.28 0.03 -3.09
N ARG A 112 7.34 -0.84 -4.11
CA ARG A 112 6.23 -1.17 -5.02
C ARG A 112 5.69 0.02 -5.84
N GLY A 113 6.57 0.94 -6.23
CA GLY A 113 6.18 2.03 -7.13
C GLY A 113 5.24 3.04 -6.48
N GLN A 114 5.28 3.16 -5.16
CA GLN A 114 4.54 4.17 -4.41
C GLN A 114 5.50 5.27 -3.96
N SER A 115 4.96 6.46 -3.71
CA SER A 115 5.69 7.56 -3.09
C SER A 115 4.82 8.26 -2.06
N LEU A 116 5.44 8.71 -0.98
CA LEU A 116 4.82 9.59 0.00
C LEU A 116 4.98 11.03 -0.47
N ARG A 117 3.85 11.70 -0.75
CA ARG A 117 3.80 13.12 -1.09
C ARG A 117 3.50 13.94 0.15
N ILE A 118 4.30 14.98 0.34
CA ILE A 118 4.11 15.99 1.39
C ILE A 118 3.99 17.34 0.70
N GLU A 119 2.96 18.10 1.02
CA GLU A 119 2.73 19.45 0.50
C GLU A 119 2.55 20.44 1.66
N LEU A 120 3.31 21.53 1.62
CA LEU A 120 3.27 22.61 2.59
C LEU A 120 2.83 23.91 1.91
N VAL A 121 2.08 24.72 2.66
CA VAL A 121 1.73 26.10 2.29
C VAL A 121 2.58 27.04 3.13
N LEU A 122 3.31 27.93 2.47
CA LEU A 122 4.07 28.99 3.16
C LEU A 122 3.12 29.99 3.80
N MET A 123 3.38 30.33 5.06
CA MET A 123 2.63 31.31 5.83
C MET A 123 3.60 32.39 6.30
N CYS A 124 3.30 33.66 6.01
CA CYS A 124 4.11 34.79 6.48
C CYS A 124 3.51 35.32 7.79
N GLY A 125 4.06 34.90 8.93
CA GLY A 125 3.60 35.26 10.28
C GLY A 125 4.29 34.43 11.36
N GLU A 126 3.72 34.36 12.57
CA GLU A 126 4.28 33.58 13.69
C GLU A 126 4.43 32.08 13.38
N LYS A 127 3.59 31.55 12.48
CA LYS A 127 3.69 30.18 11.96
C LYS A 127 4.25 30.26 10.54
N HIS A 128 5.38 29.61 10.30
CA HIS A 128 6.11 29.71 9.03
C HIS A 128 5.50 28.94 7.86
N TYR A 129 4.77 27.86 8.16
CA TYR A 129 4.09 27.04 7.16
C TYR A 129 2.91 26.28 7.77
N ASP A 130 2.06 25.76 6.91
CA ASP A 130 1.02 24.80 7.27
C ASP A 130 1.10 23.55 6.39
N ILE A 131 0.83 22.37 6.97
CA ILE A 131 0.84 21.11 6.23
C ILE A 131 -0.50 20.99 5.52
N LYS A 132 -0.49 21.04 4.19
CA LYS A 132 -1.71 20.91 3.37
C LYS A 132 -2.08 19.45 3.19
N SER A 133 -1.11 18.60 2.86
CA SER A 133 -1.36 17.19 2.59
C SER A 133 -0.16 16.31 2.93
N TRP A 134 -0.48 15.07 3.31
CA TRP A 134 0.48 14.01 3.63
C TRP A 134 -0.16 12.69 3.23
N TYR A 135 0.17 12.17 2.04
CA TYR A 135 -0.51 10.99 1.50
C TYR A 135 0.39 10.17 0.59
N VAL A 136 0.09 8.87 0.51
CA VAL A 136 0.78 7.94 -0.39
C VAL A 136 0.01 7.85 -1.70
N TYR A 137 0.73 7.89 -2.81
CA TYR A 137 0.19 7.67 -4.15
C TYR A 137 1.08 6.69 -4.94
N ALA A 138 0.53 6.10 -6.00
CA ALA A 138 1.32 5.32 -6.94
C ALA A 138 2.12 6.27 -7.83
N SER A 139 3.44 6.19 -7.77
CA SER A 139 4.36 7.02 -8.56
C SER A 139 4.73 6.39 -9.91
N ASP A 140 4.42 5.12 -10.12
CA ASP A 140 4.60 4.49 -11.43
C ASP A 140 3.65 5.11 -12.46
N GLU A 141 4.18 5.48 -13.62
CA GLU A 141 3.38 5.88 -14.78
C GLU A 141 2.49 4.70 -15.18
N TYR A 142 1.19 4.84 -14.93
CA TYR A 142 0.19 3.86 -15.34
C TYR A 142 0.05 3.91 -16.87
N GLU A 143 0.89 3.14 -17.58
CA GLU A 143 0.67 2.87 -19.00
C GLU A 143 -0.55 1.96 -19.15
N ILE A 144 -1.68 2.55 -19.56
CA ILE A 144 -2.84 1.77 -20.00
C ILE A 144 -2.42 0.99 -21.24
N ASP A 145 -2.32 -0.33 -21.10
CA ASP A 145 -2.17 -1.24 -22.24
C ASP A 145 -3.43 -1.18 -23.13
N ASN A 146 -3.35 -0.35 -24.18
CA ASN A 146 -4.41 -0.18 -25.18
C ASN A 146 -4.33 -1.23 -26.30
N SER A 147 -3.49 -2.27 -26.18
CA SER A 147 -3.38 -3.33 -27.20
C SER A 147 -4.58 -4.28 -27.21
N MET A 148 -5.34 -4.33 -26.12
CA MET A 148 -6.52 -5.18 -26.03
C MET A 148 -7.74 -4.52 -26.69
N PRO A 149 -8.43 -5.21 -27.63
CA PRO A 149 -9.66 -4.71 -28.22
C PRO A 149 -10.78 -4.74 -27.16
N VAL A 150 -10.95 -3.63 -26.44
CA VAL A 150 -12.07 -3.42 -25.53
C VAL A 150 -13.32 -3.05 -26.32
N TRP A 151 -14.49 -3.52 -25.87
CA TRP A 151 -15.76 -3.23 -26.53
C TRP A 151 -16.07 -1.73 -26.48
N GLY A 152 -16.12 -1.07 -27.64
CA GLY A 152 -16.26 0.38 -27.79
C GLY A 152 -17.69 0.94 -27.72
N GLY A 153 -18.67 0.17 -27.23
CA GLY A 153 -20.03 0.68 -27.00
C GLY A 153 -20.91 0.88 -28.23
N ALA A 154 -20.41 0.69 -29.45
CA ALA A 154 -21.22 0.87 -30.66
C ALA A 154 -22.22 -0.28 -30.84
N ALA A 155 -23.51 0.06 -30.92
CA ALA A 155 -24.53 -0.88 -31.36
C ALA A 155 -24.28 -1.26 -32.83
N PRO A 156 -24.48 -2.53 -33.23
CA PRO A 156 -24.35 -2.91 -34.63
C PRO A 156 -25.38 -2.12 -35.46
N PHE A 157 -24.88 -1.33 -36.40
CA PHE A 157 -25.66 -0.70 -37.45
C PHE A 157 -26.34 -1.82 -38.25
N GLN A 158 -27.67 -1.91 -38.18
CA GLN A 158 -28.46 -2.75 -39.08
C GLN A 158 -28.74 -1.93 -40.34
N GLU A 159 -28.15 -2.33 -41.47
CA GLU A 159 -28.67 -2.02 -42.82
C GLU A 159 -29.88 -2.91 -43.16
#